data_AF-A0A534FM73-F1
#
_entry.id   AF-A0A534FM73-F1
#
_cell.length_a   1.000
_cell.length_b   1.000
_cell.length_c   1.000
_cell.angle_alpha   90.00
_cell.angle_beta   90.00
_cell.angle_gamma   90.00
#
_symmetry.space_group_name_H-M   'P 1'
#
loop_
_entity.id
_entity.type
_entity.pdbx_description
1 polymer ?
#
loop_
_entity_poly.entity_id
_entity_poly.type
_entity_poly.pdbx_seq_one_letter_code
_entity_poly.pdbx_strand_id
1 'polypeptide(L)' 'MPAALLAFLSGLALAAPVTYQIDPSHTHPSFETDHFGGLSVWRGRFD' A
#
# COMPACT_ATOMS: atom_id res chain seq x y z
N MET A 1 -21.45 27.15 -25.31
CA MET A 1 -20.06 27.36 -24.82
C MET A 1 -19.89 27.32 -23.28
N PRO A 2 -20.80 27.83 -22.43
CA PRO A 2 -20.54 27.82 -20.97
C PRO A 2 -20.66 26.44 -20.31
N ALA A 3 -21.60 25.59 -20.75
CA ALA A 3 -21.85 24.28 -20.14
C ALA A 3 -20.71 23.26 -20.34
N ALA A 4 -20.06 23.26 -21.52
CA ALA A 4 -18.96 22.35 -21.82
C ALA A 4 -17.69 22.66 -21.01
N LEU A 5 -17.44 23.93 -20.70
CA LEU A 5 -16.32 24.36 -19.86
C LEU A 5 -16.52 23.93 -18.39
N LEU A 6 -17.74 24.08 -17.88
CA LEU A 6 -18.12 23.63 -16.52
C LEU A 6 -17.96 22.11 -16.36
N ALA A 7 -18.30 21.33 -17.39
CA ALA A 7 -18.12 19.88 -17.40
C ALA A 7 -16.65 19.43 -17.46
N PHE A 8 -15.74 20.26 -17.96
CA PHE A 8 -14.30 19.96 -18.00
C PHE A 8 -13.62 20.25 -16.64
N LEU A 9 -14.08 21.28 -15.94
CA LEU A 9 -13.54 21.69 -14.64
C LEU A 9 -13.93 20.76 -13.49
N SER A 10 -15.03 20.00 -13.63
CA SER A 10 -15.52 19.09 -12.58
C SER A 10 -14.63 17.85 -12.35
N GLY A 11 -13.65 17.58 -13.23
CA GLY A 11 -12.71 16.45 -13.12
C GLY A 11 -11.37 16.77 -12.45
N LEU A 12 -11.09 18.03 -12.09
CA LEU A 12 -9.76 18.46 -11.62
C LEU A 12 -9.53 18.22 -10.11
N ALA A 13 -9.87 17.04 -9.59
CA ALA A 13 -9.54 16.66 -8.22
C ALA A 13 -8.05 16.27 -8.12
N LEU A 14 -7.19 17.25 -7.88
CA LEU A 14 -5.75 17.05 -7.69
C LEU A 14 -5.46 16.86 -6.19
N ALA A 15 -5.15 15.64 -5.79
CA ALA A 15 -4.67 15.39 -4.43
C ALA A 15 -3.25 15.94 -4.26
N ALA A 16 -3.02 16.67 -3.17
CA ALA A 16 -1.66 17.05 -2.79
C ALA A 16 -0.88 15.80 -2.36
N PRO A 17 0.45 15.76 -2.56
CA PRO A 17 1.28 14.71 -1.99
C PRO A 17 1.12 14.66 -0.46
N VAL A 18 0.95 13.46 0.08
CA VAL A 18 0.89 13.23 1.53
C VAL A 18 1.96 12.20 1.90
N THR A 19 2.62 12.44 3.03
CA THR A 19 3.53 11.47 3.65
C THR A 19 2.77 10.70 4.72
N TYR A 20 2.80 9.38 4.64
CA TYR A 20 2.22 8.49 5.64
C TYR A 20 3.34 7.90 6.50
N GLN A 21 3.09 7.85 7.82
CA GLN A 21 3.97 7.16 8.75
C GLN A 21 3.51 5.71 8.89
N ILE A 22 4.46 4.78 8.98
CA ILE A 22 4.17 3.38 9.29
C ILE A 22 3.81 3.30 10.77
N ASP A 23 2.71 2.62 11.09
CA ASP A 23 2.38 2.26 12.46
C ASP A 23 3.16 0.99 12.85
N PRO A 24 4.17 1.09 13.73
CA PRO A 24 4.98 -0.06 14.12
C PRO A 24 4.22 -1.07 14.99
N SER A 25 3.09 -0.68 15.61
CA SER A 25 2.27 -1.61 16.41
C SER A 25 1.36 -2.50 15.56
N HIS A 26 1.25 -2.22 14.25
CA HIS A 26 0.37 -2.94 13.32
C HIS A 26 1.04 -3.28 11.98
N THR A 27 2.34 -3.01 11.82
CA THR A 27 3.07 -3.30 10.57
C THR A 27 4.39 -3.98 10.87
N HIS A 28 4.42 -5.30 10.66
CA HIS A 28 5.57 -6.15 10.96
C HIS A 28 5.98 -6.95 9.73
N PRO A 29 7.28 -7.04 9.40
CA PRO A 29 7.74 -7.87 8.31
C PRO A 29 7.69 -9.35 8.70
N SER A 30 7.05 -10.15 7.85
CA SER A 30 7.02 -11.60 7.97
C SER A 30 7.99 -12.24 6.98
N PHE A 31 8.43 -13.46 7.27
CA PHE A 31 9.28 -14.24 6.36
C PHE A 31 8.81 -15.69 6.27
N GLU A 32 9.15 -16.30 5.14
CA GLU A 32 9.07 -17.74 4.93
C GLU A 32 10.45 -18.25 4.48
N THR A 33 10.84 -19.44 4.92
CA THR A 33 12.05 -20.10 4.43
C THR A 33 11.84 -21.60 4.30
N ASP A 34 12.56 -22.20 3.34
CA ASP A 34 12.52 -23.62 3.06
C ASP A 34 13.08 -24.43 4.24
N HIS A 35 12.49 -25.59 4.48
CA HIS A 35 13.00 -26.57 5.43
C HIS A 35 13.21 -27.88 4.69
N PHE A 36 14.49 -28.27 4.55
CA PHE A 36 14.94 -29.52 3.92
C PHE A 36 14.44 -29.76 2.48
N GLY A 37 14.51 -28.76 1.60
CA GLY A 37 14.22 -28.95 0.17
C GLY A 37 12.75 -29.25 -0.11
N GLY A 38 11.85 -28.60 0.61
CA GLY A 38 10.40 -28.72 0.47
C GLY A 38 9.72 -29.64 1.48
N LEU A 39 10.42 -30.11 2.52
CA LEU A 39 9.79 -30.92 3.57
C LEU A 39 8.77 -30.10 4.37
N SER A 40 9.11 -28.85 4.71
CA SER A 40 8.15 -27.89 5.26
C SER A 40 8.57 -26.44 5.02
N VAL A 41 7.75 -25.49 5.49
CA VAL A 41 8.03 -24.05 5.41
C VAL A 41 8.05 -23.47 6.81
N TRP A 42 9.16 -22.87 7.19
CA TRP A 42 9.28 -22.09 8.42
C TRP A 42 8.68 -20.71 8.20
N ARG A 43 7.86 -20.26 9.16
CA ARG A 43 7.21 -18.95 9.13
C ARG A 43 7.58 -18.18 10.39
N GLY A 44 7.87 -16.89 10.23
CA GLY A 44 8.17 -16.00 11.34
C GLY A 44 7.88 -14.55 11.02
N ARG A 45 8.07 -13.70 12.03
CA ARG A 45 7.82 -12.26 11.99
C ARG A 45 8.82 -11.55 12.91
N PHE A 46 9.21 -10.33 12.56
CA PHE A 46 9.94 -9.43 13.45
C PHE A 46 8.96 -8.47 14.12
N ASP A 47 8.95 -8.45 15.45
CA ASP A 47 8.09 -7.58 16.26
C ASP A 47 8.74 -6.22 16.52
#